data_AF-F4B3I3-F1
#
_entry.id   AF-F4B3I3-F1
#
_cell.length_a   1.000
_cell.length_b   1.000
_cell.length_c   1.000
_cell.angle_alpha   90.00
_cell.angle_beta   90.00
_cell.angle_gamma   90.00
#
_symmetry.space_group_name_H-M   'P 1'
#
loop_
_entity.id
_entity.type
_entity.pdbx_description
1 polymer ?
#
loop_
_entity_poly.entity_id
_entity_poly.type
_entity_poly.pdbx_seq_one_letter_code
_entity_poly.pdbx_strand_id
1 'polypeptide(L)'
;MPTETKKSDNVLEQFLSEFETLVSGITEHALKNAEDEDEKAVIQSFAPSLNNQIFELNQFIRESAKKSSKQQEHDVIEVLKISSGVSLAKNAKGMFPSIGSLVGKLGIDRIIKEIKKIIYAILDMIGIKLPKWLDKIINLIDEIIAFILSGGSSKMMTTFSIQEQNYLNELTQLAKLEQAHQFKFQEDEDEE
;
A
#
# COMPACT_ATOMS: atom_id res chain seq x y z
N MET A 1 -27.27 -7.31 24.82
CA MET A 1 -26.56 -6.37 23.95
C MET A 1 -25.44 -7.13 23.26
N PRO A 2 -25.58 -7.48 21.96
CA PRO A 2 -24.57 -8.26 21.25
C PRO A 2 -23.40 -7.37 20.80
N THR A 3 -22.21 -7.93 20.98
CA THR A 3 -20.87 -7.46 20.64
C THR A 3 -20.72 -6.93 19.21
N GLU A 4 -20.72 -5.60 19.03
CA GLU A 4 -20.26 -4.97 17.78
C GLU A 4 -18.72 -4.91 17.68
N THR A 5 -18.03 -4.98 18.82
CA THR A 5 -16.56 -4.94 18.92
C THR A 5 -15.81 -6.10 18.24
N LYS A 6 -16.47 -7.22 17.92
CA LYS A 6 -15.81 -8.34 17.22
C LYS A 6 -15.74 -8.17 15.70
N LYS A 7 -16.55 -7.28 15.12
CA LYS A 7 -16.67 -7.13 13.67
C LYS A 7 -15.71 -6.08 13.11
N SER A 8 -15.36 -5.07 13.90
CA SER A 8 -14.39 -4.01 13.56
C SER A 8 -12.98 -4.56 13.37
N ASP A 9 -12.47 -5.26 14.39
CA ASP A 9 -11.14 -5.88 14.38
C ASP A 9 -10.96 -6.81 13.18
N ASN A 10 -12.04 -7.48 12.75
CA ASN A 10 -11.96 -8.45 11.66
C ASN A 10 -11.62 -7.82 10.30
N VAL A 11 -12.13 -6.63 9.96
CA VAL A 11 -11.94 -6.07 8.60
C VAL A 11 -10.54 -5.48 8.44
N LEU A 12 -10.06 -4.70 9.42
CA LEU A 12 -8.72 -4.15 9.40
C LEU A 12 -7.67 -5.28 9.45
N GLU A 13 -7.83 -6.25 10.36
CA GLU A 13 -6.90 -7.37 10.46
C GLU A 13 -6.88 -8.21 9.19
N GLN A 14 -8.05 -8.44 8.58
CA GLN A 14 -8.12 -9.14 7.30
C GLN A 14 -7.39 -8.37 6.21
N PHE A 15 -7.57 -7.04 6.11
CA PHE A 15 -6.84 -6.24 5.14
C PHE A 15 -5.32 -6.32 5.33
N LEU A 16 -4.84 -6.10 6.55
CA LEU A 16 -3.40 -6.13 6.85
C LEU A 16 -2.80 -7.51 6.57
N SER A 17 -3.50 -8.59 6.94
CA SER A 17 -3.07 -9.97 6.67
C SER A 17 -3.04 -10.29 5.16
N GLU A 18 -4.05 -9.85 4.42
CA GLU A 18 -4.11 -10.03 2.96
C GLU A 18 -3.01 -9.23 2.26
N PHE A 19 -2.68 -8.03 2.74
CA PHE A 19 -1.59 -7.22 2.23
C PHE A 19 -0.22 -7.85 2.51
N GLU A 20 0.00 -8.36 3.72
CA GLU A 20 1.22 -9.09 4.09
C GLU A 20 1.43 -10.32 3.19
N THR A 21 0.35 -11.09 2.98
CA THR A 21 0.35 -12.27 2.11
C THR A 21 0.55 -11.90 0.64
N LEU A 22 0.02 -10.75 0.21
CA LEU A 22 0.25 -10.25 -1.14
C LEU A 22 1.73 -9.98 -1.37
N VAL A 23 2.38 -9.23 -0.47
CA VAL A 23 3.78 -8.85 -0.63
C VAL A 23 4.72 -10.06 -0.51
N SER A 24 4.50 -10.95 0.45
CA SER A 24 5.28 -12.20 0.52
C SER A 24 5.09 -13.03 -0.75
N GLY A 25 3.87 -13.16 -1.25
CA GLY A 25 3.56 -13.84 -2.50
C GLY A 25 4.22 -13.21 -3.73
N ILE A 26 4.38 -11.88 -3.79
CA ILE A 26 5.15 -11.20 -4.84
C ILE A 26 6.59 -11.69 -4.82
N THR A 27 7.24 -11.68 -3.66
CA THR A 27 8.65 -12.09 -3.55
C THR A 27 8.87 -13.55 -3.91
N GLU A 28 7.97 -14.44 -3.46
CA GLU A 28 8.04 -15.87 -3.79
C GLU A 28 7.86 -16.15 -5.28
N HIS A 29 6.88 -15.50 -5.91
CA HIS A 29 6.60 -15.74 -7.33
C HIS A 29 7.63 -15.04 -8.22
N ALA A 30 8.15 -13.88 -7.84
CA ALA A 30 9.26 -13.25 -8.54
C ALA A 30 10.47 -14.19 -8.55
N LEU A 31 10.82 -14.78 -7.39
CA LEU A 31 11.92 -15.72 -7.30
C LEU A 31 11.71 -16.99 -8.14
N LYS A 32 10.48 -17.53 -8.16
CA LYS A 32 10.13 -18.71 -8.97
C LYS A 32 10.17 -18.45 -10.48
N ASN A 33 9.94 -17.21 -10.91
CA ASN A 33 9.89 -16.81 -12.32
C ASN A 33 11.20 -16.16 -12.80
N ALA A 34 12.20 -16.00 -11.93
CA ALA A 34 13.50 -15.46 -12.29
C ALA A 34 14.23 -16.39 -13.26
N GLU A 35 14.73 -15.84 -14.37
CA GLU A 35 15.32 -16.62 -15.47
C GLU A 35 16.80 -16.96 -15.24
N ASP A 36 17.52 -16.12 -14.49
CA ASP A 36 18.95 -16.28 -14.21
C ASP A 36 19.30 -16.18 -12.71
N GLU A 37 20.52 -16.58 -12.36
CA GLU A 37 20.99 -16.64 -10.97
C GLU A 37 21.25 -15.25 -10.37
N ASP A 38 21.55 -14.23 -11.19
CA ASP A 38 21.77 -12.87 -10.71
C ASP A 38 20.42 -12.24 -10.30
N GLU A 39 19.37 -12.43 -11.10
CA GLU A 39 17.99 -12.03 -10.77
C GLU A 39 17.53 -12.72 -9.47
N LYS A 40 17.78 -14.03 -9.33
CA LYS A 40 17.47 -14.76 -8.09
C LYS A 40 18.23 -14.22 -6.89
N ALA A 41 19.54 -13.97 -7.02
CA ALA A 41 20.37 -13.46 -5.93
C ALA A 41 19.90 -12.07 -5.47
N VAL A 42 19.53 -11.21 -6.43
CA VAL A 42 18.89 -9.92 -6.15
C VAL A 42 17.60 -10.11 -5.37
N ILE A 43 16.66 -10.91 -5.86
CA ILE A 43 15.36 -11.10 -5.21
C ILE A 43 15.54 -11.68 -3.80
N GLN A 44 16.40 -12.69 -3.64
CA GLN A 44 16.69 -13.31 -2.34
C GLN A 44 17.30 -12.35 -1.33
N SER A 45 18.11 -11.38 -1.79
CA SER A 45 18.76 -10.41 -0.92
C SER A 45 17.77 -9.39 -0.35
N PHE A 46 16.77 -9.00 -1.14
CA PHE A 46 15.83 -7.93 -0.76
C PHE A 46 14.49 -8.42 -0.20
N ALA A 47 14.05 -9.63 -0.57
CA ALA A 47 12.78 -10.19 -0.12
C ALA A 47 12.60 -10.22 1.42
N PRO A 48 13.61 -10.63 2.24
CA PRO A 48 13.46 -10.64 3.69
C PRO A 48 13.25 -9.24 4.27
N SER A 49 13.99 -8.24 3.77
CA SER A 49 13.87 -6.85 4.21
C SER A 49 12.50 -6.27 3.86
N LEU A 50 12.00 -6.54 2.65
CA LEU A 50 10.66 -6.12 2.24
C LEU A 50 9.58 -6.74 3.13
N ASN A 51 9.61 -8.06 3.31
CA ASN A 51 8.62 -8.76 4.13
C ASN A 51 8.63 -8.26 5.58
N ASN A 52 9.82 -8.01 6.15
CA ASN A 52 9.94 -7.45 7.48
C ASN A 52 9.40 -6.01 7.56
N GLN A 53 9.67 -5.16 6.56
CA GLN A 53 9.12 -3.80 6.53
C GLN A 53 7.59 -3.80 6.50
N ILE A 54 6.96 -4.67 5.69
CA ILE A 54 5.50 -4.80 5.66
C ILE A 54 4.96 -5.34 6.98
N PHE A 55 5.60 -6.35 7.56
CA PHE A 55 5.21 -6.88 8.85
C PHE A 55 5.24 -5.79 9.94
N GLU A 56 6.34 -5.04 10.05
CA GLU A 56 6.48 -3.97 11.04
C GLU A 56 5.52 -2.80 10.80
N LEU A 57 5.28 -2.43 9.53
CA LEU A 57 4.26 -1.43 9.18
C LEU A 57 2.87 -1.89 9.61
N ASN A 58 2.53 -3.15 9.35
CA ASN A 58 1.26 -3.73 9.79
C ASN A 58 1.15 -3.74 11.31
N GLN A 59 2.21 -4.13 12.04
CA GLN A 59 2.22 -4.07 13.51
C GLN A 59 2.01 -2.64 14.01
N PHE A 60 2.69 -1.66 13.43
CA PHE A 60 2.53 -0.25 13.77
C PHE A 60 1.08 0.22 13.58
N ILE A 61 0.43 -0.16 12.48
CA ILE A 61 -0.99 0.15 12.23
C ILE A 61 -1.88 -0.54 13.27
N ARG A 62 -1.67 -1.82 13.57
CA ARG A 62 -2.43 -2.57 14.59
C ARG A 62 -2.33 -1.92 15.96
N GLU A 63 -1.12 -1.58 16.39
CA GLU A 63 -0.87 -0.94 17.68
C GLU A 63 -1.47 0.45 17.79
N SER A 64 -1.46 1.19 16.68
CA SER A 64 -2.06 2.52 16.61
C SER A 64 -3.59 2.46 16.61
N ALA A 65 -4.17 1.51 15.88
CA ALA A 65 -5.62 1.25 15.87
C ALA A 65 -6.14 0.88 17.26
N LYS A 66 -5.40 0.08 18.04
CA LYS A 66 -5.76 -0.24 19.44
C LYS A 66 -5.86 0.96 20.38
N LYS A 67 -5.22 2.09 20.02
CA LYS A 67 -5.24 3.35 20.77
C LYS A 67 -6.24 4.36 20.18
N SER A 68 -6.90 4.01 19.08
CA SER A 68 -7.82 4.89 18.37
C SER A 68 -9.17 4.97 19.08
N SER A 69 -9.89 6.06 18.83
CA SER A 69 -11.27 6.21 19.31
C SER A 69 -12.24 5.35 18.49
N LYS A 70 -13.42 5.06 19.05
CA LYS A 70 -14.47 4.31 18.33
C LYS A 70 -14.88 4.93 17.00
N GLN A 71 -14.84 6.26 16.89
CA GLN A 71 -15.14 6.95 15.63
C GLN A 71 -14.07 6.64 14.59
N GLN A 72 -12.80 6.73 14.96
CA GLN A 72 -11.68 6.43 14.05
C GLN A 72 -11.69 4.96 13.62
N GLU A 73 -12.01 4.02 14.53
CA GLU A 73 -12.21 2.61 14.18
C GLU A 73 -13.31 2.44 13.14
N HIS A 74 -14.44 3.15 13.32
CA HIS A 74 -15.56 3.13 12.38
C HIS A 74 -15.16 3.67 11.00
N ASP A 75 -14.47 4.82 10.96
CA ASP A 75 -14.04 5.47 9.73
C ASP A 75 -13.06 4.58 8.94
N VAL A 76 -12.12 3.92 9.62
CA VAL A 76 -11.22 2.93 9.00
C VAL A 76 -12.01 1.79 8.35
N ILE A 77 -13.04 1.29 9.01
CA ILE A 77 -13.88 0.20 8.47
C ILE A 77 -14.67 0.67 7.25
N GLU A 78 -15.23 1.88 7.29
CA GLU A 78 -15.95 2.46 6.16
C GLU A 78 -15.04 2.66 4.97
N VAL A 79 -13.86 3.24 5.18
CA VAL A 79 -12.84 3.39 4.12
C VAL A 79 -12.49 2.03 3.51
N LEU A 80 -12.23 1.00 4.33
CA LEU A 80 -11.91 -0.34 3.85
C LEU A 80 -13.06 -1.00 3.06
N LYS A 81 -14.31 -0.73 3.44
CA LYS A 81 -15.50 -1.23 2.72
C LYS A 81 -15.70 -0.51 1.40
N ILE A 82 -15.66 0.83 1.40
CA ILE A 82 -15.91 1.68 0.23
C ILE A 82 -14.81 1.46 -0.82
N SER A 83 -13.55 1.47 -0.38
CA SER A 83 -12.40 1.17 -1.25
C SER A 83 -12.32 -0.30 -1.69
N SER A 84 -13.10 -1.18 -1.07
CA SER A 84 -12.97 -2.63 -1.22
C SER A 84 -11.55 -3.14 -0.93
N GLY A 85 -10.84 -2.53 0.02
CA GLY A 85 -9.41 -2.74 0.25
C GLY A 85 -9.02 -4.20 0.50
N VAL A 86 -9.81 -4.93 1.29
CA VAL A 86 -9.61 -6.38 1.53
C VAL A 86 -9.67 -7.16 0.21
N SER A 87 -10.69 -6.89 -0.60
CA SER A 87 -10.88 -7.57 -1.89
C SER A 87 -9.79 -7.19 -2.87
N LEU A 88 -9.33 -5.94 -2.87
CA LEU A 88 -8.23 -5.49 -3.72
C LEU A 88 -6.94 -6.27 -3.40
N ALA A 89 -6.52 -6.31 -2.13
CA ALA A 89 -5.33 -7.06 -1.70
C ALA A 89 -5.47 -8.56 -2.00
N LYS A 90 -6.65 -9.14 -1.75
CA LYS A 90 -6.93 -10.55 -2.02
C LYS A 90 -6.87 -10.89 -3.51
N ASN A 91 -7.53 -10.10 -4.35
CA ASN A 91 -7.66 -10.37 -5.79
C ASN A 91 -6.35 -10.10 -6.54
N ALA A 92 -5.52 -9.18 -6.05
CA ALA A 92 -4.20 -8.90 -6.60
C ALA A 92 -3.32 -10.16 -6.70
N LYS A 93 -3.49 -11.11 -5.76
CA LYS A 93 -2.79 -12.40 -5.78
C LYS A 93 -3.10 -13.24 -7.02
N GLY A 94 -4.24 -13.02 -7.67
CA GLY A 94 -4.57 -13.64 -8.95
C GLY A 94 -3.61 -13.26 -10.09
N MET A 95 -2.79 -12.22 -9.91
CA MET A 95 -1.78 -11.79 -10.89
C MET A 95 -0.44 -12.52 -10.75
N PHE A 96 -0.22 -13.29 -9.68
CA PHE A 96 1.04 -14.00 -9.47
C PHE A 96 1.48 -14.89 -10.64
N PRO A 97 0.59 -15.63 -11.33
CA PRO A 97 0.99 -16.40 -12.51
C PRO A 97 1.54 -15.54 -13.67
N SER A 98 1.22 -14.25 -13.69
CA SER A 98 1.65 -13.31 -14.73
C SER A 98 2.91 -12.53 -14.36
N ILE A 99 3.50 -12.74 -13.17
CA ILE A 99 4.65 -11.96 -12.68
C ILE A 99 5.93 -12.13 -13.53
N GLY A 100 6.05 -13.21 -14.31
CA GLY A 100 7.14 -13.36 -15.28
C GLY A 100 7.00 -12.43 -16.49
N SER A 101 5.79 -11.95 -16.77
CA SER A 101 5.51 -11.07 -17.91
C SER A 101 5.66 -9.60 -17.54
N LEU A 102 6.07 -8.77 -18.51
CA LEU A 102 6.11 -7.31 -18.37
C LEU A 102 4.77 -6.74 -17.87
N VAL A 103 3.66 -7.16 -18.48
CA VAL A 103 2.32 -6.67 -18.14
C VAL A 103 1.94 -7.04 -16.71
N GLY A 104 2.25 -8.27 -16.28
CA GLY A 104 1.98 -8.69 -14.91
C GLY A 104 2.83 -7.93 -13.89
N LYS A 105 4.14 -7.73 -14.16
CA LYS A 105 5.04 -6.94 -13.31
C LYS A 105 4.51 -5.50 -13.11
N LEU A 106 4.18 -4.82 -14.21
CA LEU A 106 3.64 -3.45 -14.15
C LEU A 106 2.25 -3.37 -13.51
N GLY A 107 1.41 -4.38 -13.73
CA GLY A 107 0.09 -4.44 -13.13
C GLY A 107 0.15 -4.64 -11.61
N ILE A 108 1.07 -5.50 -11.13
CA ILE A 108 1.31 -5.71 -9.70
C ILE A 108 1.81 -4.41 -9.04
N ASP A 109 2.82 -3.75 -9.62
CA ASP A 109 3.32 -2.46 -9.12
C ASP A 109 2.21 -1.43 -8.97
N ARG A 110 1.35 -1.31 -9.99
CA ARG A 110 0.22 -0.38 -9.94
C ARG A 110 -0.78 -0.72 -8.84
N ILE A 111 -1.11 -1.99 -8.63
CA ILE A 111 -2.03 -2.38 -7.55
C ILE A 111 -1.42 -2.10 -6.17
N ILE A 112 -0.12 -2.36 -5.99
CA ILE A 112 0.56 -2.03 -4.73
C ILE A 112 0.45 -0.53 -4.43
N LYS A 113 0.63 0.33 -5.43
CA LYS A 113 0.43 1.77 -5.29
C LYS A 113 -0.99 2.16 -4.87
N GLU A 114 -2.01 1.50 -5.42
CA GLU A 114 -3.40 1.73 -4.97
C GLU A 114 -3.63 1.25 -3.53
N ILE A 115 -3.06 0.10 -3.14
CA ILE A 115 -3.12 -0.38 -1.75
C ILE A 115 -2.39 0.59 -0.80
N LYS A 116 -1.28 1.17 -1.24
CA LYS A 116 -0.52 2.17 -0.49
C LYS A 116 -1.36 3.42 -0.21
N LYS A 117 -2.18 3.89 -1.16
CA LYS A 117 -3.15 4.97 -0.92
C LYS A 117 -4.16 4.61 0.18
N ILE A 118 -4.63 3.37 0.22
CA ILE A 118 -5.52 2.89 1.29
C ILE A 118 -4.79 2.89 2.64
N ILE A 119 -3.52 2.50 2.68
CA ILE A 119 -2.70 2.57 3.90
C ILE A 119 -2.55 4.02 4.40
N TYR A 120 -2.27 4.96 3.49
CA TYR A 120 -2.22 6.39 3.80
C TYR A 120 -3.54 6.88 4.41
N ALA A 121 -4.68 6.51 3.81
CA ALA A 121 -5.99 6.85 4.33
C ALA A 121 -6.24 6.24 5.73
N ILE A 122 -5.86 4.98 5.96
CA ILE A 122 -6.01 4.35 7.28
C ILE A 122 -5.17 5.09 8.33
N LEU A 123 -3.92 5.42 8.03
CA LEU A 123 -3.02 6.14 8.93
C LEU A 123 -3.58 7.51 9.31
N ASP A 124 -4.14 8.24 8.35
CA ASP A 124 -4.78 9.53 8.58
C ASP A 124 -6.02 9.38 9.49
N MET A 125 -6.90 8.41 9.21
CA MET A 125 -8.12 8.15 9.99
C MET A 125 -7.83 7.77 11.45
N ILE A 126 -6.77 7.00 11.71
CA ILE A 126 -6.34 6.69 13.09
C ILE A 126 -5.62 7.85 13.79
N GLY A 127 -5.58 9.03 13.16
CA GLY A 127 -5.08 10.28 13.73
C GLY A 127 -3.57 10.45 13.61
N ILE A 128 -2.90 9.66 12.76
CA ILE A 128 -1.46 9.80 12.53
C ILE A 128 -1.26 10.82 11.42
N LYS A 129 -0.93 12.06 11.82
CA LYS A 129 -0.34 13.03 10.91
C LYS A 129 0.99 12.49 10.43
N LEU A 130 1.03 12.10 9.17
CA LEU A 130 2.09 11.26 8.65
C LEU A 130 3.45 11.96 8.74
N PRO A 131 4.36 11.53 9.65
CA PRO A 131 5.63 12.20 9.82
C PRO A 131 6.52 11.91 8.60
N LYS A 132 7.37 12.87 8.22
CA LYS A 132 8.25 12.76 7.03
C LYS A 132 9.10 11.49 7.00
N TRP A 133 9.44 10.93 8.16
CA TRP A 133 10.21 9.68 8.22
C TRP A 133 9.35 8.45 7.85
N LEU A 134 8.07 8.44 8.22
CA LEU A 134 7.15 7.35 7.90
C LEU A 134 6.81 7.35 6.41
N ASP A 135 6.57 8.54 5.84
CA ASP A 135 6.39 8.71 4.38
C ASP A 135 7.57 8.10 3.61
N LYS A 136 8.81 8.41 4.02
CA LYS A 136 10.01 7.84 3.40
C LYS A 136 10.10 6.32 3.52
N ILE A 137 9.71 5.75 4.65
CA ILE A 137 9.71 4.30 4.83
C ILE A 137 8.63 3.66 3.96
N ILE A 138 7.45 4.25 3.87
CA ILE A 138 6.37 3.73 3.02
C ILE A 138 6.76 3.81 1.54
N ASN A 139 7.46 4.85 1.09
CA ASN A 139 7.93 4.95 -0.29
C ASN A 139 9.13 4.03 -0.60
N LEU A 140 9.93 3.65 0.41
CA LEU A 140 11.00 2.66 0.23
C LEU A 140 10.44 1.27 -0.17
N ILE A 141 9.20 0.96 0.21
CA ILE A 141 8.52 -0.27 -0.20
C ILE A 141 8.42 -0.35 -1.73
N ASP A 142 8.05 0.74 -2.41
CA ASP A 142 7.94 0.76 -3.86
C ASP A 142 9.31 0.60 -4.53
N GLU A 143 10.35 1.23 -3.97
CA GLU A 143 11.71 1.08 -4.50
C GLU A 143 12.18 -0.38 -4.43
N ILE A 144 11.91 -1.07 -3.31
CA ILE A 144 12.29 -2.48 -3.15
C ILE A 144 11.43 -3.38 -4.04
N ILE A 145 10.12 -3.13 -4.15
CA ILE A 145 9.23 -3.89 -5.04
C ILE A 145 9.65 -3.70 -6.50
N ALA A 146 9.94 -2.47 -6.92
CA ALA A 146 10.45 -2.18 -8.26
C ALA A 146 11.77 -2.92 -8.52
N PHE A 147 12.69 -2.93 -7.54
CA PHE A 147 13.95 -3.67 -7.64
C PHE A 147 13.70 -5.17 -7.85
N ILE A 148 12.86 -5.79 -7.02
CA ILE A 148 12.49 -7.20 -7.09
C ILE A 148 11.81 -7.54 -8.43
N LEU A 149 10.83 -6.75 -8.86
CA LEU A 149 10.11 -7.00 -10.10
C LEU A 149 10.98 -6.73 -11.34
N SER A 150 11.93 -5.81 -11.26
CA SER A 150 12.84 -5.52 -12.36
C SER A 150 13.88 -6.62 -12.59
N GLY A 151 14.19 -7.41 -11.56
CA GLY A 151 15.24 -8.41 -11.61
C GLY A 151 16.62 -7.85 -11.96
N GLY A 152 16.88 -6.57 -11.67
CA GLY A 152 18.11 -5.89 -12.06
C GLY A 152 18.14 -5.36 -13.50
N SER A 153 17.07 -5.54 -14.28
CA SER A 153 16.96 -4.98 -15.64
C SER A 153 16.87 -3.45 -15.61
N SER A 154 17.87 -2.77 -16.18
CA SER A 154 17.94 -1.30 -16.24
C SER A 154 16.75 -0.67 -16.97
N LYS A 155 16.25 -1.32 -18.02
CA LYS A 155 15.06 -0.89 -18.77
C LYS A 155 13.79 -0.99 -17.91
N MET A 156 13.64 -2.08 -17.15
CA MET A 156 12.52 -2.23 -16.21
C MET A 156 12.61 -1.22 -15.07
N MET A 157 13.80 -1.05 -14.47
CA MET A 157 14.04 -0.05 -13.43
C MET A 157 13.67 1.36 -13.89
N THR A 158 14.02 1.72 -15.13
CA THR A 158 13.62 3.01 -15.70
C THR A 158 12.10 3.13 -15.84
N THR A 159 11.43 2.05 -16.26
CA THR A 159 9.97 2.02 -16.41
C THR A 159 9.26 2.17 -15.06
N PHE A 160 9.72 1.44 -14.03
CA PHE A 160 9.20 1.59 -12.68
C PHE A 160 9.48 2.97 -12.09
N SER A 161 10.66 3.54 -12.34
CA SER A 161 10.99 4.91 -11.92
C SER A 161 10.04 5.94 -12.55
N ILE A 162 9.72 5.81 -13.84
CA ILE A 162 8.73 6.68 -14.50
C ILE A 162 7.33 6.48 -13.88
N GLN A 163 6.93 5.24 -13.59
CA GLN A 163 5.66 4.97 -12.92
C GLN A 163 5.61 5.56 -11.51
N GLU A 164 6.72 5.54 -10.76
CA GLU A 164 6.80 6.15 -9.44
C GLU A 164 6.70 7.68 -9.53
N GLN A 165 7.41 8.31 -10.48
CA GLN A 165 7.27 9.75 -10.72
C GLN A 165 5.82 10.13 -11.05
N ASN A 166 5.13 9.34 -11.87
CA ASN A 166 3.72 9.55 -12.19
C ASN A 166 2.82 9.41 -10.95
N TYR A 167 3.08 8.43 -10.09
CA TYR A 167 2.37 8.24 -8.83
C TYR A 167 2.56 9.43 -7.88
N LEU A 168 3.80 9.90 -7.69
CA LEU A 168 4.10 11.06 -6.85
C LEU A 168 3.44 12.34 -7.39
N ASN A 169 3.41 12.49 -8.72
CA ASN A 169 2.69 13.59 -9.37
C ASN A 169 1.18 13.49 -9.11
N GLU A 170 0.59 12.29 -9.19
CA GLU A 170 -0.82 12.05 -8.87
C GLU A 170 -1.14 12.48 -7.43
N LEU A 171 -0.33 12.04 -6.45
CA LEU A 171 -0.50 12.45 -5.05
C LEU A 171 -0.40 13.97 -4.87
N THR A 172 0.52 14.61 -5.58
CA THR A 172 0.66 16.07 -5.53
C THR A 172 -0.59 16.77 -6.06
N GLN A 173 -1.19 16.27 -7.14
CA GLN A 173 -2.42 16.83 -7.68
C GLN A 173 -3.62 16.57 -6.77
N LEU A 174 -3.68 15.40 -6.15
CA LEU A 174 -4.71 15.07 -5.16
C LEU A 174 -4.63 16.01 -3.95
N ALA A 175 -3.44 16.23 -3.40
CA ALA A 175 -3.24 17.17 -2.28
C ALA A 175 -3.65 18.62 -2.65
N LYS A 176 -3.37 19.05 -3.89
CA LYS A 176 -3.81 20.37 -4.37
C LYS A 176 -5.33 20.45 -4.49
N LEU A 177 -5.97 19.37 -4.95
CA LEU A 177 -7.43 19.28 -5.04
C LEU A 177 -8.07 19.34 -3.64
N GLU A 178 -7.52 18.61 -2.67
CA GLU A 178 -7.97 18.64 -1.27
C GLU A 178 -7.86 20.04 -0.66
N GLN A 179 -6.74 20.73 -0.87
CA GLN A 179 -6.59 22.12 -0.45
C GLN A 179 -7.65 23.03 -1.11
N ALA A 180 -7.87 22.90 -2.42
CA ALA A 180 -8.86 23.69 -3.12
C ALA A 180 -10.30 23.43 -2.63
N HIS A 181 -10.62 22.19 -2.25
CA HIS A 181 -11.89 21.88 -1.61
C HIS A 181 -12.01 22.53 -0.23
N GLN A 182 -10.98 22.49 0.59
CA GLN A 182 -10.98 23.16 1.90
C GLN A 182 -11.22 24.67 1.79
N PHE A 183 -10.59 25.34 0.82
CA PHE A 183 -10.82 26.77 0.59
C PHE A 183 -12.24 27.09 0.15
N LYS A 184 -12.85 26.29 -0.74
CA LYS A 184 -14.24 26.50 -1.15
C LYS A 184 -15.24 26.38 -0.01
N PHE A 185 -15.07 25.37 0.85
CA PHE A 185 -15.97 25.19 2.00
C PHE A 185 -15.80 26.28 3.07
N GLN A 186 -14.62 26.92 3.17
CA GLN A 186 -14.43 28.09 4.04
C GLN A 186 -15.08 29.35 3.47
N GLU A 187 -14.99 29.57 2.15
CA GLU A 187 -15.69 30.69 1.49
C GLU A 187 -17.22 30.57 1.63
N ASP A 188 -17.77 29.34 1.57
CA ASP A 188 -19.21 29.10 1.75
C ASP A 188 -19.67 29.27 3.22
N GLU A 189 -18.80 29.07 4.23
CA GLU A 189 -19.10 29.31 5.66
C GLU A 189 -18.98 30.79 6.06
N ASP A 190 -18.14 31.57 5.37
CA ASP A 190 -17.96 33.01 5.61
C ASP A 190 -19.04 33.89 4.94
N GLU A 191 -19.89 33.31 4.08
CA GLU A 191 -21.02 33.97 3.39
C GLU A 191 -22.42 33.75 4.05
N GLU A 192 -22.51 33.00 5.16
CA GLU A 192 -23.72 32.89 6.02
C GLU A 192 -23.65 33.78 7.29
#